data_AF-A0A2T0UB06-F1
#
_entry.id   AF-A0A2T0UB06-F1
#
_cell.length_a   1.000
_cell.length_b   1.000
_cell.length_c   1.000
_cell.angle_alpha   90.00
_cell.angle_beta   90.00
_cell.angle_gamma   90.00
#
_symmetry.space_group_name_H-M   'P 1'
#
loop_
_entity.id
_entity.type
_entity.pdbx_description
1 polymer ?
#
loop_
_entity_poly.entity_id
_entity_poly.type
_entity_poly.pdbx_seq_one_letter_code
_entity_poly.pdbx_strand_id
1 'polypeptide(L)'
;MDANNMDERWDKQFPLLGAVGKENPFNVPDGYFDSMQQQISSRIAIESVSSSDSKSSLTVPEGYFDTLEDQIMSSIRVEKLKESAEDGGFTVPEGYFDSLNDAIKLKAGFAKSKDAKVRTLVPSWLKYAAAACIMISASAGFYLFQKSDSIDKQLAYIPDEAIVDYLLVNSDAGDMPVIIDNINNTADISSELELSDQEIEQYLETTL
;
A
#
# COMPACT_ATOMS: atom_id res chain seq x y z
N MET A 1 -45.01 -94.92 -11.23
CA MET A 1 -45.47 -94.89 -9.83
C MET A 1 -46.98 -94.77 -9.90
N ASP A 2 -47.66 -95.90 -9.68
CA ASP A 2 -49.11 -96.01 -9.81
C ASP A 2 -49.80 -95.31 -8.64
N ALA A 3 -50.58 -94.27 -8.92
CA ALA A 3 -51.29 -93.45 -7.93
C ALA A 3 -52.58 -94.11 -7.37
N ASN A 4 -52.69 -95.44 -7.43
CA ASN A 4 -53.90 -96.20 -7.09
C ASN A 4 -53.68 -97.26 -5.99
N ASN A 5 -52.60 -97.15 -5.21
CA ASN A 5 -52.41 -97.96 -3.99
C ASN A 5 -52.00 -97.06 -2.81
N MET A 6 -52.86 -96.10 -2.48
CA MET A 6 -52.70 -95.20 -1.33
C MET A 6 -53.82 -95.45 -0.32
N ASP A 7 -54.12 -96.72 -0.05
CA ASP A 7 -55.00 -97.11 1.07
C ASP A 7 -54.26 -97.10 2.42
N GLU A 8 -52.98 -96.73 2.44
CA GLU A 8 -52.30 -96.29 3.66
C GLU A 8 -52.73 -94.86 3.97
N ARG A 9 -53.86 -94.79 4.67
CA ARG A 9 -54.35 -93.61 5.39
C ARG A 9 -53.22 -92.96 6.20
N TRP A 10 -52.57 -91.94 5.62
CA TRP A 10 -51.45 -91.18 6.21
C TRP A 10 -51.78 -90.61 7.60
N ASP A 11 -53.07 -90.42 7.89
CA ASP A 11 -53.64 -90.05 9.17
C ASP A 11 -53.43 -91.12 10.27
N LYS A 12 -53.26 -92.39 9.92
CA LYS A 12 -52.88 -93.45 10.87
C LYS A 12 -51.37 -93.49 11.12
N GLN A 13 -50.57 -93.17 10.10
CA GLN A 13 -49.12 -93.21 10.18
C GLN A 13 -48.56 -91.99 10.94
N PHE A 14 -49.24 -90.84 10.84
CA PHE A 14 -48.86 -89.60 11.51
C PHE A 14 -50.06 -88.99 12.23
N PRO A 15 -50.54 -89.62 13.33
CA PRO A 15 -51.75 -89.17 14.05
C PRO A 15 -51.62 -87.73 14.58
N LEU A 16 -50.39 -87.27 14.86
CA LEU A 16 -50.13 -85.89 15.27
C LEU A 16 -50.40 -84.88 14.14
N LEU A 17 -50.11 -85.23 12.88
CA LEU A 17 -50.37 -84.37 11.73
C LEU A 17 -51.84 -84.41 11.32
N GLY A 18 -52.50 -85.56 11.48
CA GLY A 18 -53.96 -85.68 11.27
C GLY A 18 -54.79 -84.92 12.31
N ALA A 19 -54.25 -84.71 13.51
CA ALA A 19 -54.87 -83.91 14.57
C ALA A 19 -54.71 -82.38 14.38
N VAL A 20 -53.74 -81.95 13.57
CA VAL A 20 -53.63 -80.55 13.14
C VAL A 20 -54.71 -80.30 12.09
N GLY A 21 -55.57 -79.31 12.32
CA GLY A 21 -56.60 -78.93 11.36
C GLY A 21 -56.00 -78.61 9.99
N LYS A 22 -56.74 -78.85 8.90
CA LYS A 22 -56.31 -78.55 7.51
C LYS A 22 -56.28 -77.04 7.20
N GLU A 23 -56.00 -76.23 8.21
CA GLU A 23 -55.93 -74.78 8.11
C GLU A 23 -54.47 -74.37 8.09
N ASN A 24 -54.15 -73.32 7.34
CA ASN A 24 -52.79 -72.79 7.29
C ASN A 24 -52.48 -72.08 8.62
N PRO A 25 -51.53 -72.58 9.44
CA PRO A 25 -51.20 -71.95 10.72
C PRO A 25 -50.37 -70.66 10.55
N PHE A 26 -49.90 -70.37 9.34
CA PHE A 26 -49.12 -69.17 9.04
C PHE A 26 -50.05 -68.05 8.59
N ASN A 27 -50.28 -67.08 9.48
CA ASN A 27 -50.95 -65.83 9.15
C ASN A 27 -49.97 -64.66 9.31
N VAL A 28 -50.13 -63.65 8.46
CA VAL A 28 -49.37 -62.39 8.57
C VAL A 28 -50.29 -61.27 9.04
N PRO A 29 -49.77 -60.25 9.74
CA PRO A 29 -50.55 -59.08 10.11
C PRO A 29 -51.10 -58.34 8.88
N ASP A 30 -52.23 -57.67 9.06
CA ASP A 30 -52.79 -56.78 8.05
C ASP A 30 -51.75 -55.73 7.62
N GLY A 31 -51.60 -55.52 6.31
CA GLY A 31 -50.63 -54.58 5.75
C GLY A 31 -49.17 -55.06 5.69
N TYR A 32 -48.90 -56.32 6.04
CA TYR A 32 -47.55 -56.91 5.95
C TYR A 32 -46.95 -56.73 4.55
N PHE A 33 -47.67 -57.15 3.50
CA PHE A 33 -47.18 -57.07 2.13
C PHE A 33 -47.17 -55.66 1.56
N ASP A 34 -48.02 -54.75 2.06
CA ASP A 34 -48.07 -53.36 1.62
C ASP A 34 -46.76 -52.62 1.94
N SER A 35 -46.18 -52.88 3.12
CA SER A 35 -44.91 -52.30 3.55
C SER A 35 -43.68 -53.12 3.17
N MET A 36 -43.85 -54.42 2.87
CA MET A 36 -42.75 -55.35 2.59
C MET A 36 -41.90 -54.88 1.41
N GLN A 37 -42.53 -54.43 0.31
CA GLN A 37 -41.80 -53.99 -0.88
C GLN A 37 -40.88 -52.80 -0.57
N GLN A 38 -41.39 -51.81 0.17
CA GLN A 38 -40.62 -50.63 0.55
C GLN A 38 -39.48 -50.98 1.52
N GLN A 39 -39.72 -51.90 2.47
CA GLN A 39 -38.70 -52.39 3.40
C GLN A 39 -37.59 -53.17 2.68
N ILE A 40 -37.93 -53.99 1.69
CA ILE A 40 -36.94 -54.73 0.90
C ILE A 40 -36.11 -53.75 0.07
N SER A 41 -36.75 -52.82 -0.63
CA SER A 41 -36.05 -51.81 -1.44
C SER A 41 -35.13 -50.92 -0.60
N SER A 42 -35.55 -50.49 0.60
CA SER A 42 -34.71 -49.69 1.48
C SER A 42 -33.50 -50.46 2.00
N ARG A 43 -33.69 -51.74 2.36
CA ARG A 43 -32.58 -52.61 2.78
C ARG A 43 -31.58 -52.84 1.65
N ILE A 44 -32.05 -53.13 0.44
CA ILE A 44 -31.18 -53.28 -0.73
C ILE A 44 -30.40 -51.98 -1.00
N ALA A 45 -31.04 -50.81 -0.88
CA ALA A 45 -30.37 -49.53 -1.05
C ALA A 45 -29.27 -49.32 0.01
N ILE A 46 -29.58 -49.57 1.29
CA ILE A 46 -28.60 -49.46 2.40
C ILE A 46 -27.45 -50.46 2.22
N GLU A 47 -27.75 -51.69 1.82
CA GLU A 47 -26.76 -52.74 1.59
C GLU A 47 -25.87 -52.41 0.39
N SER A 48 -26.43 -51.90 -0.71
CA SER A 48 -25.64 -51.47 -1.87
C SER A 48 -24.64 -50.36 -1.54
N VAL A 49 -25.03 -49.42 -0.67
CA VAL A 49 -24.14 -48.36 -0.18
C VAL A 49 -23.11 -48.91 0.80
N SER A 50 -23.49 -49.87 1.66
CA SER A 50 -22.60 -50.46 2.67
C SER A 50 -21.60 -51.47 2.10
N SER A 51 -21.92 -52.14 0.99
CA SER A 51 -21.10 -53.19 0.37
C SER A 51 -20.10 -52.67 -0.67
N SER A 52 -20.34 -51.50 -1.28
CA SER A 52 -19.48 -50.95 -2.34
C SER A 52 -18.25 -50.21 -1.83
N ASP A 53 -18.21 -49.82 -0.56
CA ASP A 53 -17.01 -49.30 0.09
C ASP A 53 -17.06 -49.70 1.57
N SER A 54 -16.12 -50.54 2.00
CA SER A 54 -15.82 -50.77 3.43
C SER A 54 -15.27 -49.52 4.14
N LYS A 55 -15.53 -48.33 3.58
CA LYS A 55 -15.06 -47.00 3.95
C LYS A 55 -16.12 -45.91 3.86
N SER A 56 -17.37 -46.18 3.49
CA SER A 56 -18.46 -45.29 3.90
C SER A 56 -18.83 -45.60 5.35
N SER A 57 -17.84 -45.50 6.24
CA SER A 57 -18.10 -45.69 7.64
C SER A 57 -19.05 -44.57 8.06
N LEU A 58 -20.17 -44.96 8.65
CA LEU A 58 -21.01 -44.09 9.48
C LEU A 58 -20.21 -43.65 10.71
N THR A 59 -19.05 -43.05 10.48
CA THR A 59 -18.15 -42.50 11.48
C THR A 59 -18.54 -41.07 11.68
N VAL A 60 -18.83 -40.74 12.92
CA VAL A 60 -18.89 -39.35 13.34
C VAL A 60 -17.51 -38.71 13.14
N PRO A 61 -17.47 -37.40 12.86
CA PRO A 61 -16.21 -36.65 12.84
C PRO A 61 -15.42 -36.85 14.15
N GLU A 62 -14.10 -36.76 14.05
CA GLU A 62 -13.23 -36.73 15.23
C GLU A 62 -13.66 -35.60 16.18
N GLY A 63 -13.79 -35.89 17.48
CA GLY A 63 -14.23 -34.93 18.48
C GLY A 63 -15.74 -34.60 18.50
N TYR A 64 -16.57 -35.31 17.73
CA TYR A 64 -18.03 -35.12 17.76
C TYR A 64 -18.59 -35.28 19.18
N PHE A 65 -18.28 -36.40 19.84
CA PHE A 65 -18.78 -36.67 21.19
C PHE A 65 -18.12 -35.79 22.26
N ASP A 66 -16.89 -35.33 22.04
CA ASP A 66 -16.19 -34.43 22.97
C ASP A 66 -16.88 -33.06 23.06
N THR A 67 -17.50 -32.60 21.97
CA THR A 67 -18.16 -31.29 21.91
C THR A 67 -19.69 -31.35 21.96
N LEU A 68 -20.27 -32.56 21.83
CA LEU A 68 -21.71 -32.75 21.76
C LEU A 68 -22.44 -32.25 23.00
N GLU A 69 -21.91 -32.54 24.19
CA GLU A 69 -22.52 -32.10 25.46
C GLU A 69 -22.59 -30.56 25.53
N ASP A 70 -21.47 -29.89 25.22
CA ASP A 70 -21.41 -28.42 25.20
C ASP A 70 -22.36 -27.82 24.16
N GLN A 71 -22.47 -28.43 22.98
CA GLN A 71 -23.38 -27.98 21.92
C GLN A 71 -24.85 -28.11 22.34
N ILE A 72 -25.23 -29.25 22.93
CA ILE A 72 -26.59 -29.47 23.44
C ILE A 72 -26.90 -28.47 24.56
N MET A 73 -25.99 -28.33 25.53
CA MET A 73 -26.19 -27.41 26.65
C MET A 73 -26.23 -25.95 26.21
N SER A 74 -25.41 -25.56 25.23
CA SER A 74 -25.45 -24.24 24.61
C SER A 74 -26.80 -23.99 23.94
N SER A 75 -27.31 -24.94 23.17
CA SER A 75 -28.60 -24.85 22.49
C SER A 75 -29.76 -24.67 23.49
N ILE A 76 -29.77 -25.46 24.56
CA ILE A 76 -30.77 -25.36 25.64
C ILE A 76 -30.69 -24.00 26.34
N ARG A 77 -29.48 -23.49 26.61
CA ARG A 77 -29.32 -22.16 27.23
C ARG A 77 -29.85 -21.06 26.32
N VAL A 78 -29.55 -21.12 25.02
CA VAL A 78 -30.05 -20.14 24.04
C VAL A 78 -31.57 -20.17 23.97
N GLU A 79 -32.18 -21.36 23.97
CA GLU A 79 -33.64 -21.51 23.97
C GLU A 79 -34.27 -20.92 25.23
N LYS A 80 -33.74 -21.24 26.42
CA LYS A 80 -34.21 -20.64 27.69
C LYS A 80 -34.06 -19.12 27.74
N LEU A 81 -32.98 -18.58 27.18
CA LEU A 81 -32.77 -17.14 27.11
C LEU A 81 -33.80 -16.47 26.19
N LYS A 82 -34.16 -17.12 25.07
CA LYS A 82 -35.21 -16.64 24.16
C LYS A 82 -36.59 -16.66 24.82
N GLU A 83 -36.91 -17.68 25.60
CA GLU A 83 -38.16 -17.75 26.36
C GLU A 83 -38.25 -16.68 27.47
N SER A 84 -37.11 -16.38 28.10
CA SER A 84 -37.01 -15.38 29.17
C SER A 84 -36.98 -13.94 28.67
N ALA A 85 -36.66 -13.71 27.40
CA ALA A 85 -36.55 -12.39 26.82
C ALA A 85 -37.78 -12.09 25.95
N GLU A 86 -38.78 -11.40 26.52
CA GLU A 86 -40.04 -11.04 25.84
C GLU A 86 -39.81 -10.30 24.50
N ASP A 87 -38.74 -9.48 24.39
CA ASP A 87 -38.39 -8.71 23.19
C ASP A 87 -37.12 -9.24 22.46
N GLY A 88 -36.82 -10.53 22.60
CA GLY A 88 -35.69 -11.16 21.88
C GLY A 88 -34.29 -10.84 22.42
N GLY A 89 -34.19 -10.12 23.54
CA GLY A 89 -32.97 -10.00 24.35
C GLY A 89 -31.89 -9.05 23.80
N PHE A 90 -32.18 -8.34 22.71
CA PHE A 90 -31.28 -7.39 22.06
C PHE A 90 -31.69 -5.92 22.27
N THR A 91 -32.44 -5.62 23.32
CA THR A 91 -32.85 -4.25 23.65
C THR A 91 -31.80 -3.58 24.53
N VAL A 92 -31.42 -2.36 24.18
CA VAL A 92 -30.57 -1.53 25.04
C VAL A 92 -31.41 -0.87 26.14
N PRO A 93 -30.85 -0.63 27.34
CA PRO A 93 -31.52 0.15 28.39
C PRO A 93 -31.93 1.54 27.91
N GLU A 94 -33.00 2.07 28.49
CA GLU A 94 -33.43 3.45 28.24
C GLU A 94 -32.29 4.43 28.55
N GLY A 95 -32.01 5.36 27.63
CA GLY A 95 -30.92 6.34 27.76
C GLY A 95 -29.50 5.80 27.51
N TYR A 96 -29.34 4.54 27.04
CA TYR A 96 -28.03 3.99 26.67
C TYR A 96 -27.29 4.89 25.68
N PHE A 97 -27.95 5.28 24.59
CA PHE A 97 -27.33 6.12 23.55
C PHE A 97 -27.07 7.56 23.98
N ASP A 98 -27.84 8.08 24.95
CA ASP A 98 -27.63 9.41 25.52
C ASP A 98 -26.31 9.46 26.29
N SER A 99 -26.06 8.46 27.14
CA SER A 99 -24.81 8.35 27.92
C SER A 99 -23.61 7.84 27.10
N LEU A 100 -23.86 7.08 26.03
CA LEU A 100 -22.81 6.49 25.19
C LEU A 100 -21.95 7.56 24.53
N ASN A 101 -22.55 8.61 24.01
CA ASN A 101 -21.81 9.69 23.34
C ASN A 101 -20.81 10.38 24.27
N ASP A 102 -21.21 10.63 25.52
CA ASP A 102 -20.34 11.25 26.52
C ASP A 102 -19.27 10.28 27.01
N ALA A 103 -19.62 9.00 27.20
CA ALA A 103 -18.66 7.95 27.54
C ALA A 103 -17.59 7.77 26.44
N ILE A 104 -17.96 7.84 25.15
CA ILE A 104 -17.03 7.78 24.03
C ILE A 104 -16.09 8.99 24.05
N LYS A 105 -16.61 10.22 24.22
CA LYS A 105 -15.77 11.44 24.28
C LYS A 105 -14.75 11.37 25.42
N LEU A 106 -15.15 10.84 26.59
CA LEU A 106 -14.28 10.65 27.73
C LEU A 106 -13.20 9.57 27.47
N LYS A 107 -13.59 8.41 26.91
CA LYS A 107 -12.68 7.27 26.70
C LYS A 107 -11.77 7.41 25.48
N ALA A 108 -12.24 8.02 24.39
CA ALA A 108 -11.48 8.18 23.15
C ALA A 108 -10.48 9.36 23.20
N GLY A 109 -10.21 9.92 24.38
CA GLY A 109 -9.20 10.97 24.55
C GLY A 109 -9.58 12.32 23.96
N PHE A 110 -10.83 12.51 23.51
CA PHE A 110 -11.36 13.82 23.12
C PHE A 110 -11.58 14.73 24.34
N ALA A 111 -11.56 14.18 25.54
CA ALA A 111 -11.59 14.94 26.78
C ALA A 111 -10.27 15.71 26.98
N LYS A 112 -10.30 16.97 26.53
CA LYS A 112 -9.31 18.02 26.77
C LYS A 112 -7.92 17.74 26.17
N SER A 113 -7.79 18.02 24.87
CA SER A 113 -6.53 18.61 24.41
C SER A 113 -6.31 19.86 25.26
N LYS A 114 -5.36 19.81 26.20
CA LYS A 114 -4.89 20.99 26.95
C LYS A 114 -4.82 22.15 25.98
N ASP A 115 -5.47 23.27 26.30
CA ASP A 115 -5.49 24.48 25.48
C ASP A 115 -4.12 24.65 24.82
N ALA A 116 -4.06 24.33 23.53
CA ALA A 116 -2.81 24.34 22.81
C ALA A 116 -2.39 25.80 22.81
N LYS A 117 -1.32 26.13 23.55
CA LYS A 117 -0.81 27.50 23.66
C LYS A 117 -0.49 27.97 22.24
N VAL A 118 -1.40 28.74 21.65
CA VAL A 118 -1.26 29.30 20.30
C VAL A 118 -0.05 30.23 20.35
N ARG A 119 1.05 29.81 19.72
CA ARG A 119 2.24 30.63 19.55
C ARG A 119 2.18 31.22 18.14
N THR A 120 2.26 32.53 18.04
CA THR A 120 2.36 33.21 16.74
C THR A 120 3.71 32.91 16.12
N LEU A 121 3.71 32.37 14.89
CA LEU A 121 4.94 32.00 14.15
C LEU A 121 5.82 33.21 13.81
N VAL A 122 5.23 34.40 13.74
CA VAL A 122 5.96 35.64 13.40
C VAL A 122 5.87 36.62 14.57
N PRO A 123 6.99 36.90 15.25
CA PRO A 123 6.99 37.82 16.37
C PRO A 123 7.03 39.28 15.89
N SER A 124 6.41 40.19 16.65
CA SER A 124 6.24 41.60 16.25
C SER A 124 7.55 42.38 16.04
N TRP A 125 8.69 41.89 16.56
CA TRP A 125 9.99 42.52 16.35
C TRP A 125 10.52 42.39 14.92
N LEU A 126 10.04 41.39 14.16
CA LEU A 126 10.41 41.22 12.75
C LEU A 126 9.98 42.43 11.91
N LYS A 127 8.88 43.10 12.29
CA LYS A 127 8.40 44.32 11.62
C LYS A 127 9.36 45.50 11.79
N TYR A 128 9.95 45.64 12.98
CA TYR A 128 10.94 46.68 13.27
C TYR A 128 12.29 46.37 12.61
N ALA A 129 12.70 45.10 12.61
CA ALA A 129 13.92 44.66 11.92
C ALA A 129 13.85 44.95 10.41
N ALA A 130 12.72 44.63 9.76
CA ALA A 130 12.51 44.93 8.34
C ALA A 130 12.59 46.44 8.04
N ALA A 131 11.99 47.29 8.88
CA ALA A 131 12.07 48.75 8.72
C ALA A 131 13.51 49.30 8.86
N ALA A 132 14.29 48.77 9.82
CA ALA A 132 15.69 49.15 9.99
C ALA A 132 16.55 48.75 8.78
N CYS A 133 16.33 47.55 8.21
CA CYS A 133 17.03 47.11 7.00
C CYS A 133 16.73 48.01 5.80
N ILE A 134 15.48 48.46 5.65
CA ILE A 134 15.09 49.39 4.58
C ILE A 134 15.78 50.75 4.77
N MET A 135 15.84 51.26 6.00
CA MET A 135 16.53 52.53 6.30
C MET A 135 18.04 52.45 6.02
N ILE A 136 18.70 51.36 6.41
CA ILE A 136 20.14 51.15 6.18
C ILE A 136 20.43 51.02 4.67
N SER A 137 19.64 50.23 3.94
CA SER A 137 19.83 50.04 2.50
C SER A 137 19.57 51.31 1.70
N ALA A 138 18.53 52.08 2.03
CA ALA A 138 18.26 53.37 1.39
C ALA A 138 19.39 54.39 1.67
N SER A 139 19.88 54.45 2.91
CA SER A 139 20.97 55.36 3.29
C SER A 139 22.29 54.99 2.61
N ALA A 140 22.64 53.70 2.59
CA ALA A 140 23.82 53.21 1.90
C ALA A 140 23.73 53.44 0.38
N GLY A 141 22.56 53.19 -0.21
CA GLY A 141 22.29 53.45 -1.63
C GLY A 141 22.46 54.93 -1.99
N PHE A 142 21.90 55.83 -1.17
CA PHE A 142 22.04 57.28 -1.38
C PHE A 142 23.52 57.74 -1.27
N TYR A 143 24.26 57.21 -0.29
CA TYR A 143 25.67 57.53 -0.12
C TYR A 143 26.54 57.05 -1.29
N LEU A 144 26.26 55.86 -1.84
CA LEU A 144 26.96 55.35 -3.02
C LEU A 144 26.61 56.13 -4.30
N PHE A 145 25.34 56.54 -4.45
CA PHE A 145 24.92 57.36 -5.58
C PHE A 145 25.55 58.76 -5.56
N GLN A 146 25.74 59.34 -4.38
CA GLN A 146 26.43 60.63 -4.25
C GLN A 146 27.95 60.52 -4.51
N LYS A 147 28.54 59.33 -4.32
CA LYS A 147 29.98 59.08 -4.50
C LYS A 147 30.36 58.69 -5.95
N SER A 148 29.41 58.52 -6.87
CA SER A 148 29.76 58.23 -8.27
C SER A 148 30.25 59.50 -8.97
N ASP A 149 31.53 59.85 -8.77
CA ASP A 149 32.21 60.79 -9.65
C ASP A 149 32.35 60.18 -11.05
N SER A 150 31.99 60.95 -12.07
CA SER A 150 32.02 60.53 -13.47
C SER A 150 33.44 60.10 -13.86
N ILE A 151 33.59 58.85 -14.27
CA ILE A 151 34.83 58.29 -14.84
C ILE A 151 35.36 59.19 -15.97
N ASP A 152 34.46 59.88 -16.67
CA ASP A 152 34.75 60.89 -17.69
C ASP A 152 35.72 61.98 -17.21
N LYS A 153 35.62 62.44 -15.95
CA LYS A 153 36.54 63.44 -15.39
C LYS A 153 37.94 62.88 -15.12
N GLN A 154 38.03 61.58 -14.82
CA GLN A 154 39.31 60.91 -14.57
C GLN A 154 40.01 60.58 -15.89
N LEU A 155 39.25 60.23 -16.93
CA LEU A 155 39.78 59.99 -18.28
C LEU A 155 40.24 61.29 -18.95
N ALA A 156 39.59 62.43 -18.67
CA ALA A 156 39.95 63.73 -19.24
C ALA A 156 41.34 64.25 -18.80
N TYR A 157 41.93 63.69 -17.74
CA TYR A 157 43.25 64.10 -17.23
C TYR A 157 44.37 63.15 -17.66
N ILE A 158 44.09 62.10 -18.45
CA ILE A 158 45.13 61.19 -18.92
C ILE A 158 45.92 61.89 -20.04
N PRO A 159 47.24 62.10 -19.88
CA PRO A 159 48.06 62.70 -20.92
C PRO A 159 48.20 61.77 -22.12
N ASP A 160 48.23 62.33 -23.33
CA ASP A 160 48.28 61.57 -24.58
C ASP A 160 49.49 60.62 -24.64
N GLU A 161 50.63 61.02 -24.09
CA GLU A 161 51.84 60.20 -24.01
C GLU A 161 51.60 58.87 -23.26
N ALA A 162 50.85 58.91 -22.16
CA ALA A 162 50.52 57.70 -21.40
C ALA A 162 49.55 56.78 -22.15
N ILE A 163 48.71 57.35 -23.02
CA ILE A 163 47.81 56.57 -23.89
C ILE A 163 48.65 55.85 -24.95
N VAL A 164 49.61 56.56 -25.57
CA VAL A 164 50.51 55.99 -26.58
C VAL A 164 51.37 54.88 -25.98
N ASP A 165 52.02 55.12 -24.84
CA ASP A 165 52.84 54.12 -24.15
C ASP A 165 52.04 52.86 -23.81
N TYR A 166 50.80 53.03 -23.32
CA TYR A 166 49.93 51.90 -23.04
C TYR A 166 49.60 51.10 -24.29
N LEU A 167 49.26 51.78 -25.39
CA LEU A 167 48.99 51.12 -26.67
C LEU A 167 50.22 50.40 -27.21
N LEU A 168 51.41 50.94 -27.03
CA LEU A 168 52.65 50.32 -27.50
C LEU A 168 52.99 49.05 -26.70
N VAL A 169 52.77 49.05 -25.38
CA VAL A 169 53.06 47.90 -24.50
C VAL A 169 52.00 46.81 -24.61
N ASN A 170 50.74 47.17 -24.85
CA ASN A 170 49.61 46.23 -24.82
C ASN A 170 49.03 45.89 -26.21
N SER A 171 49.63 46.34 -27.31
CA SER A 171 49.20 45.92 -28.66
C SER A 171 49.83 44.60 -29.07
N ASP A 172 49.05 43.75 -29.75
CA ASP A 172 49.54 42.50 -30.34
C ASP A 172 49.76 42.67 -31.86
N ALA A 173 50.39 41.70 -32.52
CA ALA A 173 50.77 41.75 -33.94
C ALA A 173 49.59 42.05 -34.90
N GLY A 174 48.36 41.76 -34.48
CA GLY A 174 47.14 42.08 -35.23
C GLY A 174 46.72 43.57 -35.18
N ASP A 175 47.11 44.30 -34.14
CA ASP A 175 46.71 45.71 -33.92
C ASP A 175 47.72 46.69 -34.55
N MET A 176 48.95 46.22 -34.78
CA MET A 176 50.03 46.99 -35.40
C MET A 176 49.68 47.69 -36.72
N PRO A 177 48.99 47.09 -37.71
CA PRO A 177 48.64 47.81 -38.95
C PRO A 177 47.73 49.03 -38.72
N VAL A 178 46.82 48.97 -37.73
CA VAL A 178 45.91 50.10 -37.40
C VAL A 178 46.65 51.20 -36.65
N ILE A 179 47.58 50.81 -35.78
CA ILE A 179 48.46 51.73 -35.06
C ILE A 179 49.38 52.44 -36.06
N ILE A 180 50.00 51.70 -36.98
CA ILE A 180 50.88 52.24 -38.02
C ILE A 180 50.14 53.17 -38.99
N ASP A 181 48.92 52.84 -39.43
CA ASP A 181 48.13 53.72 -40.31
C ASP A 181 47.84 55.09 -39.67
N ASN A 182 47.61 55.12 -38.34
CA ASN A 182 47.38 56.36 -37.62
C ASN A 182 48.67 57.09 -37.23
N ILE A 183 49.79 56.39 -37.01
CA ILE A 183 51.10 56.97 -36.70
C ILE A 183 51.81 57.51 -37.95
N ASN A 184 51.66 56.88 -39.12
CA ASN A 184 52.28 57.29 -40.38
C ASN A 184 51.80 58.65 -40.91
N ASN A 185 50.72 59.21 -40.34
CA ASN A 185 50.36 60.60 -40.53
C ASN A 185 51.29 61.58 -39.75
N THR A 186 52.28 61.11 -38.99
CA THR A 186 53.07 61.95 -38.07
C THR A 186 54.60 61.77 -37.98
N ALA A 187 55.31 60.72 -38.44
CA ALA A 187 56.80 60.75 -38.59
C ALA A 187 57.42 59.49 -39.23
N ASP A 188 58.53 59.69 -39.94
CA ASP A 188 59.35 58.77 -40.76
C ASP A 188 60.18 57.74 -39.94
N ILE A 189 59.95 56.42 -40.14
CA ILE A 189 60.67 55.30 -39.50
C ILE A 189 61.12 54.30 -40.58
N SER A 190 61.91 54.76 -41.55
CA SER A 190 62.43 53.90 -42.64
C SER A 190 63.93 53.59 -42.53
N SER A 191 64.59 53.85 -41.39
CA SER A 191 66.06 53.98 -41.36
C SER A 191 66.84 53.12 -40.35
N GLU A 192 66.31 52.05 -39.75
CA GLU A 192 67.07 51.40 -38.64
C GLU A 192 66.93 49.87 -38.46
N LEU A 193 66.68 49.12 -39.53
CA LEU A 193 66.70 47.64 -39.46
C LEU A 193 67.55 47.04 -40.59
N GLU A 194 68.81 47.46 -40.73
CA GLU A 194 69.84 46.69 -41.43
C GLU A 194 70.53 45.76 -40.40
N LEU A 195 70.05 44.52 -40.28
CA LEU A 195 70.74 43.46 -39.54
C LEU A 195 71.91 42.95 -40.38
N SER A 196 73.09 42.81 -39.78
CA SER A 196 74.30 42.40 -40.49
C SER A 196 74.33 40.89 -40.77
N ASP A 197 74.92 40.48 -41.90
CA ASP A 197 75.03 39.05 -42.28
C ASP A 197 75.69 38.19 -41.17
N GLN A 198 76.58 38.78 -40.36
CA GLN A 198 77.21 38.11 -39.22
C GLN A 198 76.23 37.74 -38.10
N GLU A 199 75.24 38.59 -37.81
CA GLU A 199 74.24 38.31 -36.78
C GLU A 199 73.29 37.19 -37.22
N ILE A 200 73.02 37.10 -38.53
CA ILE A 200 72.22 36.04 -39.12
C ILE A 200 72.98 34.71 -39.05
N GLU A 201 74.28 34.69 -39.38
CA GLU A 201 75.09 33.47 -39.29
C GLU A 201 75.19 32.94 -37.85
N GLN A 202 75.41 33.84 -36.87
CA GLN A 202 75.48 33.44 -35.47
C GLN A 202 74.15 32.86 -34.93
N TYR A 203 73.02 33.42 -35.39
CA TYR A 203 71.70 32.92 -35.03
C TYR A 203 71.42 31.53 -35.62
N LEU A 204 71.86 31.30 -36.86
CA LEU A 204 71.73 29.99 -37.50
C LEU A 204 72.62 28.93 -36.86
N GLU A 205 73.86 29.27 -36.45
CA GLU A 205 74.76 28.32 -35.78
C GLU A 205 74.30 27.95 -34.36
N THR A 206 73.67 28.89 -33.65
CA THR A 206 73.16 28.65 -32.28
C THR A 206 71.89 27.78 -32.28
N THR A 207 71.18 27.70 -33.40
CA THR A 207 69.85 27.06 -33.50
C THR A 207 69.90 25.66 -34.15
N LEU A 208 71.05 25.21 -34.67
CA LEU A 208 71.25 23.88 -35.29
C LEU A 208 72.10 22.96 -34.41
#